data_AF-A0A2T2WFR2-F1
#
_entry.id   AF-A0A2T2WFR2-F1
#
_cell.length_a   1.000
_cell.length_b   1.000
_cell.length_c   1.000
_cell.angle_alpha   90.00
_cell.angle_beta   90.00
_cell.angle_gamma   90.00
#
_symmetry.space_group_name_H-M   'P 1'
#
loop_
_entity.id
_entity.type
_entity.pdbx_description
1 polymer ?
#
loop_
_entity_poly.entity_id
_entity_poly.type
_entity_poly.pdbx_seq_one_letter_code
_entity_poly.pdbx_strand_id
1 'polypeptide(L)'
;MANLKRNSELTMRRLAGALAIGVAVILVALYWADRLHRLAVGASLVGTSLILEAQPAAVAAVALGFPPLSGAAISILANLAPLPFIWIGLDELLPRWPWAARKVLRARATAERYGRYGVLVFIPLAPFFGAYASIAIGHSLGFRPSSTFWATFAAMVWSVVAITYGGDWVAHLFVR
;
A
#
# COMPACT_ATOMS: atom_id res chain seq x y z
N MET A 1 -12.25 -33.54 10.84
CA MET A 1 -11.39 -33.46 9.63
C MET A 1 -11.98 -32.61 8.50
N ALA A 2 -13.28 -32.70 8.16
CA ALA A 2 -13.88 -31.91 7.06
C ALA A 2 -13.78 -30.38 7.24
N ASN A 3 -13.89 -29.87 8.48
CA ASN A 3 -13.83 -28.43 8.78
C ASN A 3 -12.41 -27.84 8.59
N LEU A 4 -11.36 -28.61 8.91
CA LEU A 4 -9.97 -28.22 8.70
C LEU A 4 -9.62 -28.12 7.21
N LYS A 5 -10.08 -29.10 6.42
CA LYS A 5 -9.86 -29.15 4.96
C LYS A 5 -10.56 -28.01 4.23
N ARG A 6 -11.77 -27.64 4.67
CA ARG A 6 -12.53 -26.50 4.13
C ARG A 6 -11.87 -25.15 4.42
N ASN A 7 -11.36 -24.95 5.63
CA ASN A 7 -10.65 -23.72 5.99
C ASN A 7 -9.34 -23.57 5.20
N SER A 8 -8.56 -24.65 5.05
CA SER A 8 -7.33 -24.61 4.26
C SER A 8 -7.59 -24.29 2.79
N GLU A 9 -8.65 -24.85 2.20
CA GLU A 9 -9.00 -24.58 0.80
C GLU A 9 -9.43 -23.12 0.59
N LEU A 10 -10.20 -22.56 1.54
CA LEU A 10 -10.61 -21.16 1.49
C LEU A 10 -9.41 -20.21 1.60
N THR A 11 -8.46 -20.49 2.50
CA THR A 11 -7.22 -19.71 2.61
C THR A 11 -6.37 -19.81 1.35
N MET A 12 -6.24 -21.00 0.76
CA MET A 12 -5.50 -21.20 -0.50
C MET A 12 -6.14 -20.42 -1.66
N ARG A 13 -7.48 -20.41 -1.77
CA ARG A 13 -8.18 -19.60 -2.77
C ARG A 13 -7.96 -18.10 -2.57
N ARG A 14 -7.99 -17.62 -1.32
CA ARG A 14 -7.71 -16.21 -0.98
C ARG A 14 -6.27 -15.83 -1.34
N LEU A 15 -5.30 -16.69 -1.03
CA LEU A 15 -3.89 -16.49 -1.38
C LEU A 15 -3.67 -16.50 -2.90
N ALA A 16 -4.29 -17.43 -3.63
CA ALA A 16 -4.23 -17.46 -5.08
C ALA A 16 -4.83 -16.20 -5.71
N GLY A 17 -5.96 -15.71 -5.18
CA GLY A 17 -6.57 -14.45 -5.59
C GLY A 17 -5.67 -13.24 -5.31
N ALA A 18 -5.07 -13.17 -4.12
CA ALA A 18 -4.10 -12.13 -3.77
C ALA A 18 -2.87 -12.14 -4.68
N LEU A 19 -2.36 -13.33 -5.02
CA LEU A 19 -1.26 -13.50 -5.97
C LEU A 19 -1.65 -13.06 -7.38
N ALA A 20 -2.81 -13.46 -7.86
CA ALA A 20 -3.30 -13.03 -9.17
C ALA A 20 -3.41 -11.51 -9.25
N ILE A 21 -3.97 -10.87 -8.21
CA ILE A 21 -4.07 -9.40 -8.13
C ILE A 21 -2.67 -8.77 -8.09
N GLY A 22 -1.78 -9.25 -7.21
CA GLY A 22 -0.43 -8.70 -7.08
C GLY A 22 0.37 -8.79 -8.39
N VAL A 23 0.32 -9.95 -9.05
CA VAL A 23 0.95 -10.16 -10.36
C VAL A 23 0.31 -9.25 -11.42
N ALA A 24 -1.02 -9.17 -11.49
CA ALA A 24 -1.70 -8.32 -12.46
C ALA A 24 -1.28 -6.85 -12.32
N VAL A 25 -1.21 -6.34 -11.09
CA VAL A 25 -0.82 -4.94 -10.85
C VAL A 25 0.65 -4.70 -11.22
N ILE A 26 1.55 -5.64 -10.90
CA ILE A 26 2.96 -5.58 -11.32
C ILE A 26 3.06 -5.57 -12.85
N LEU A 27 2.31 -6.43 -13.54
CA LEU A 27 2.30 -6.46 -15.00
C LEU A 27 1.79 -5.15 -15.60
N VAL A 28 0.77 -4.52 -15.00
CA VAL A 28 0.30 -3.20 -15.42
C VAL A 28 1.39 -2.13 -15.23
N ALA A 29 2.12 -2.16 -14.11
CA ALA A 29 3.23 -1.23 -13.86
C ALA A 29 4.36 -1.41 -14.87
N LEU A 30 4.73 -2.66 -15.18
CA LEU A 30 5.77 -2.97 -16.17
C LEU A 30 5.33 -2.63 -17.59
N TYR A 31 4.07 -2.89 -17.94
CA TYR A 31 3.49 -2.47 -19.22
C TYR A 31 3.55 -0.95 -19.37
N TRP A 32 3.25 -0.20 -18.31
CA TRP A 32 3.37 1.26 -18.33
C TRP A 32 4.82 1.71 -18.55
N ALA A 33 5.79 1.07 -17.90
CA ALA A 33 7.21 1.36 -18.10
C ALA A 33 7.69 1.01 -19.53
N ASP A 34 7.18 -0.06 -20.12
CA ASP A 34 7.47 -0.46 -21.50
C ASP A 34 6.95 0.55 -22.52
N ARG A 35 5.75 1.11 -22.29
CA ARG A 35 5.18 2.20 -23.11
C ARG A 35 6.03 3.48 -23.08
N LEU A 36 6.92 3.62 -22.10
CA LEU A 36 7.90 4.70 -22.00
C LEU A 36 9.28 4.29 -22.53
N HIS A 37 9.41 3.10 -23.15
CA HIS A 37 10.65 2.49 -23.63
C HIS A 37 11.71 2.35 -22.52
N ARG A 38 11.27 2.14 -21.28
CA ARG A 38 12.12 2.13 -20.08
C ARG A 38 11.90 0.88 -19.23
N LEU A 39 11.64 -0.27 -19.86
CA LEU A 39 11.28 -1.50 -19.16
C LEU A 39 12.31 -1.93 -18.10
N ALA A 40 13.61 -1.90 -18.41
CA ALA A 40 14.66 -2.30 -17.47
C ALA A 40 14.69 -1.40 -16.22
N VAL A 41 14.66 -0.08 -16.41
CA VAL A 41 14.65 0.89 -15.31
C VAL A 41 13.32 0.83 -14.56
N GLY A 42 12.21 0.59 -15.27
CA GLY A 42 10.89 0.39 -14.68
C GLY A 42 10.80 -0.86 -13.82
N ALA A 43 11.43 -1.96 -14.24
CA ALA A 43 11.51 -3.18 -13.44
C ALA A 43 12.32 -2.96 -12.15
N SER A 44 13.45 -2.25 -12.24
CA SER A 44 14.20 -1.82 -11.05
C SER A 44 13.33 -0.97 -10.13
N LEU A 45 12.59 -0.01 -10.67
CA LEU A 45 11.69 0.86 -9.91
C LEU A 45 10.56 0.09 -9.23
N VAL A 46 9.96 -0.90 -9.91
CA VAL A 46 8.97 -1.81 -9.32
C VAL A 46 9.58 -2.57 -8.14
N GLY A 47 10.78 -3.15 -8.33
CA GLY A 47 11.51 -3.83 -7.26
C GLY A 47 11.80 -2.92 -6.07
N THR A 48 12.29 -1.70 -6.32
CA THR A 48 12.53 -0.69 -5.30
C THR A 48 11.25 -0.35 -4.54
N SER A 49 10.13 -0.17 -5.24
CA SER A 49 8.86 0.21 -4.63
C SER A 49 8.20 -0.88 -3.79
N LEU A 50 8.48 -2.15 -4.10
CA LEU A 50 8.05 -3.28 -3.29
C LEU A 50 8.76 -3.28 -1.93
N ILE A 51 10.05 -2.91 -1.91
CA ILE A 51 10.90 -2.97 -0.72
C ILE A 51 10.81 -1.69 0.11
N LEU A 52 10.94 -0.53 -0.54
CA LEU A 52 11.13 0.77 0.12
C LEU A 52 9.84 1.59 0.26
N GLU A 53 8.69 1.06 -0.14
CA GLU A 53 7.43 1.79 -0.25
C GLU A 53 7.34 2.72 -1.49
N ALA A 54 6.12 3.15 -1.82
CA ALA A 54 5.85 3.97 -3.01
C ALA A 54 6.57 5.33 -2.98
N GLN A 55 6.79 5.92 -1.79
CA GLN A 55 7.32 7.29 -1.68
C GLN A 55 8.81 7.37 -2.04
N PRO A 56 9.72 6.57 -1.45
CA PRO A 56 11.13 6.61 -1.84
C PRO A 56 11.33 6.15 -3.28
N ALA A 57 10.52 5.20 -3.75
CA ALA A 57 10.56 4.78 -5.14
C ALA A 57 10.15 5.91 -6.09
N ALA A 58 9.11 6.68 -5.78
CA ALA A 58 8.71 7.81 -6.62
C ALA A 58 9.80 8.90 -6.70
N VAL A 59 10.51 9.16 -5.59
CA VAL A 59 11.69 10.05 -5.59
C VAL A 59 12.80 9.48 -6.49
N ALA A 60 13.10 8.19 -6.35
CA ALA A 60 14.07 7.52 -7.20
C ALA A 60 13.67 7.55 -8.68
N ALA A 61 12.37 7.44 -8.99
CA ALA A 61 11.87 7.50 -10.37
C ALA A 61 12.19 8.84 -11.04
N VAL A 62 12.03 9.95 -10.31
CA VAL A 62 12.40 11.30 -10.79
C VAL A 62 13.90 11.36 -11.05
N ALA A 63 14.73 10.88 -10.12
CA ALA A 63 16.18 10.84 -10.30
C ALA A 63 16.62 9.95 -11.48
N LEU A 64 15.87 8.88 -11.75
CA LEU A 64 16.06 8.01 -12.91
C LEU A 64 15.52 8.61 -14.21
N GLY A 65 14.99 9.84 -14.20
CA GLY A 65 14.51 10.56 -15.38
C GLY A 65 13.12 10.13 -15.87
N PHE A 66 12.32 9.47 -15.03
CA PHE A 66 10.91 9.25 -15.38
C PHE A 66 10.14 10.58 -15.30
N PRO A 67 9.14 10.79 -16.17
CA PRO A 67 8.15 11.82 -15.93
C PRO A 67 7.54 11.66 -14.52
N PRO A 68 7.44 12.72 -13.71
CA PRO A 68 6.88 12.70 -12.36
C PRO A 68 5.64 11.81 -12.16
N LEU A 69 4.60 12.02 -12.96
CA LEU A 69 3.36 11.23 -12.87
C LEU A 69 3.55 9.77 -13.23
N SER A 70 4.40 9.48 -14.20
CA SER A 70 4.64 8.10 -14.63
C SER A 70 5.45 7.33 -13.60
N GLY A 71 6.50 7.96 -13.04
CA GLY A 71 7.27 7.39 -11.93
C GLY A 71 6.38 7.13 -10.71
N ALA A 72 5.58 8.13 -10.33
CA ALA A 72 4.58 8.01 -9.27
C ALA A 72 3.59 6.86 -9.51
N ALA A 73 3.01 6.76 -10.70
CA ALA A 73 2.06 5.71 -11.04
C ALA A 73 2.69 4.32 -10.96
N ILE A 74 3.89 4.12 -11.51
CA ILE A 74 4.61 2.85 -11.46
C ILE A 74 4.91 2.46 -10.01
N SER A 75 5.39 3.39 -9.18
CA SER A 75 5.66 3.15 -7.76
C SER A 75 4.40 2.81 -6.97
N ILE A 76 3.31 3.56 -7.15
CA ILE A 76 2.03 3.27 -6.46
C ILE A 76 1.51 1.89 -6.88
N LEU A 77 1.50 1.57 -8.18
CA LEU A 77 1.05 0.27 -8.66
C LEU A 77 1.90 -0.87 -8.08
N ALA A 78 3.22 -0.77 -8.16
CA ALA A 78 4.12 -1.77 -7.58
C ALA A 78 3.85 -1.98 -6.08
N ASN A 79 3.65 -0.90 -5.33
CA ASN A 79 3.40 -0.94 -3.89
C ASN A 79 2.02 -1.49 -3.52
N LEU A 80 1.03 -1.43 -4.41
CA LEU A 80 -0.28 -2.04 -4.21
C LEU A 80 -0.22 -3.57 -4.22
N ALA A 81 0.73 -4.16 -4.94
CA ALA A 81 0.82 -5.61 -5.14
C ALA A 81 0.92 -6.43 -3.83
N PRO A 82 1.73 -6.04 -2.82
CA PRO A 82 1.82 -6.77 -1.56
C PRO A 82 0.65 -6.52 -0.60
N LEU A 83 -0.20 -5.51 -0.79
CA LEU A 83 -1.26 -5.17 0.19
C LEU A 83 -2.25 -6.31 0.45
N PRO A 84 -2.78 -7.03 -0.56
CA PRO A 84 -3.67 -8.17 -0.34
C PRO A 84 -3.00 -9.29 0.47
N PHE A 85 -1.70 -9.51 0.26
CA PHE A 85 -0.92 -10.51 1.01
C PHE A 85 -0.70 -10.10 2.46
N ILE A 86 -0.37 -8.84 2.70
CA ILE A 86 -0.22 -8.30 4.06
C ILE A 86 -1.54 -8.46 4.82
N TRP A 87 -2.66 -8.14 4.18
CA TRP A 87 -3.99 -8.31 4.80
C TRP A 87 -4.28 -9.76 5.20
N ILE A 88 -4.09 -10.71 4.27
CA ILE A 88 -4.31 -12.14 4.55
C ILE A 88 -3.31 -12.66 5.60
N GLY A 89 -2.06 -12.22 5.52
CA GLY A 89 -1.04 -12.54 6.49
C GLY A 89 -1.46 -12.12 7.90
N LEU A 90 -1.98 -10.90 8.05
CA LEU A 90 -2.48 -10.42 9.33
C LEU A 90 -3.72 -11.19 9.81
N ASP A 91 -4.66 -11.53 8.92
CA ASP A 91 -5.80 -12.40 9.25
C ASP A 91 -5.35 -13.73 9.89
N GLU A 92 -4.25 -14.31 9.39
CA GLU A 92 -3.76 -15.62 9.82
C GLU A 92 -2.78 -15.55 11.01
N LEU A 93 -1.91 -14.54 11.04
CA LEU A 93 -0.86 -14.37 12.06
C LEU A 93 -1.38 -13.74 13.35
N LEU A 94 -2.28 -12.77 13.26
CA LEU A 94 -2.72 -11.99 14.42
C LEU A 94 -3.43 -12.86 15.48
N PRO A 95 -4.31 -13.81 15.12
CA PRO A 95 -4.92 -14.73 16.10
C PRO A 95 -3.89 -15.66 16.78
N ARG A 96 -2.80 -15.96 16.09
CA ARG A 96 -1.72 -16.82 16.60
C ARG A 96 -0.78 -16.09 17.57
N TRP A 97 -0.92 -14.77 17.72
CA TRP A 97 -0.09 -13.95 18.59
C TRP A 97 -0.91 -13.25 19.68
N PRO A 98 -1.15 -13.90 20.84
CA PRO A 98 -2.13 -13.44 21.84
C PRO A 98 -1.83 -12.05 22.43
N TRP A 99 -0.55 -11.68 22.52
CA TRP A 99 -0.14 -10.37 23.00
C TRP A 99 -0.50 -9.25 22.01
N ALA A 100 -0.22 -9.47 20.72
CA ALA A 100 -0.58 -8.54 19.66
C ALA A 100 -2.11 -8.43 19.55
N ALA A 101 -2.81 -9.56 19.53
CA ALA A 101 -4.28 -9.60 19.50
C ALA A 101 -4.92 -8.80 20.66
N ARG A 102 -4.39 -8.92 21.89
CA ARG A 102 -4.89 -8.13 23.04
C ARG A 102 -4.66 -6.63 22.88
N LYS A 103 -3.48 -6.21 22.39
CA LYS A 103 -3.20 -4.79 22.11
C LYS A 103 -4.13 -4.25 21.03
N VAL A 104 -4.35 -5.04 19.99
CA VAL A 104 -5.24 -4.71 18.88
C VAL A 104 -6.68 -4.54 19.35
N LEU A 105 -7.20 -5.45 20.19
CA LEU A 105 -8.55 -5.32 20.75
C LEU A 105 -8.73 -4.03 21.57
N ARG A 106 -7.72 -3.63 22.35
CA ARG A 106 -7.75 -2.34 23.07
C ARG A 106 -7.75 -1.15 22.12
N ALA A 107 -6.93 -1.18 21.08
CA ALA A 107 -6.88 -0.12 20.07
C ALA A 107 -8.19 -0.01 19.29
N ARG A 108 -8.82 -1.15 18.98
CA ARG A 108 -10.12 -1.23 18.31
C ARG A 108 -11.24 -0.60 19.15
N ALA A 109 -11.29 -0.88 20.46
CA ALA A 109 -12.26 -0.25 21.35
C ALA A 109 -12.12 1.29 21.39
N THR A 110 -10.90 1.81 21.27
CA THR A 110 -10.66 3.26 21.13
C THR A 110 -11.08 3.78 19.76
N ALA A 111 -10.81 3.02 18.69
CA ALA A 111 -11.11 3.40 17.31
C ALA A 111 -12.61 3.36 16.98
N GLU A 112 -13.40 2.51 17.63
CA GLU A 112 -14.86 2.45 17.47
C GLU A 112 -15.53 3.81 17.71
N ARG A 113 -14.95 4.66 18.56
CA ARG A 113 -15.42 6.03 18.80
C ARG A 113 -15.34 6.95 17.58
N TYR A 114 -14.47 6.65 16.62
CA TYR A 114 -14.26 7.44 15.41
C TYR A 114 -15.12 6.96 14.22
N GLY A 115 -15.86 5.86 14.39
CA GLY A 115 -16.81 5.33 13.40
C GLY A 115 -16.18 5.08 12.03
N ARG A 116 -16.99 5.26 10.97
CA ARG A 116 -16.58 5.02 9.57
C ARG A 116 -15.51 6.01 9.07
N TYR A 117 -15.37 7.16 9.72
CA TYR A 117 -14.45 8.23 9.31
C TYR A 117 -13.04 8.08 9.90
N GLY A 118 -12.85 7.21 10.91
CA GLY A 118 -11.53 6.96 11.51
C GLY A 118 -10.47 6.48 10.50
N VAL A 119 -10.88 5.86 9.41
CA VAL A 119 -10.01 5.44 8.29
C VAL A 119 -9.38 6.64 7.55
N LEU A 120 -10.03 7.81 7.54
CA LEU A 120 -9.50 8.99 6.84
C LEU A 120 -8.25 9.55 7.50
N VAL A 121 -8.00 9.20 8.76
CA VAL A 121 -6.79 9.57 9.50
C VAL A 121 -5.53 8.98 8.83
N PHE A 122 -5.66 7.91 8.04
CA PHE A 122 -4.54 7.38 7.24
C PHE A 122 -4.07 8.32 6.14
N ILE A 123 -4.93 9.21 5.62
CA ILE A 123 -4.58 10.14 4.54
C ILE A 123 -3.43 11.08 4.93
N PRO A 124 -3.51 11.82 6.06
CA PRO A 124 -2.39 12.64 6.52
C PRO A 124 -1.23 11.83 7.13
N LEU A 125 -1.47 10.60 7.58
CA LEU A 125 -0.45 9.78 8.26
C LEU A 125 0.41 8.94 7.30
N ALA A 126 -0.09 8.57 6.12
CA ALA A 126 0.66 7.72 5.19
C ALA A 126 2.03 8.27 4.76
N PRO A 127 2.26 9.60 4.61
CA PRO A 127 3.59 10.18 4.44
C PRO A 127 4.64 9.68 5.44
N PHE A 128 4.22 9.35 6.67
CA PHE A 128 5.11 8.99 7.77
C PHE A 128 5.25 7.48 7.99
N PHE A 129 4.16 6.72 7.76
CA PHE A 129 4.11 5.29 8.11
C PHE A 129 4.20 4.35 6.90
N GLY A 130 3.96 4.85 5.69
CA GLY A 130 3.88 4.01 4.49
C GLY A 130 2.54 3.27 4.36
N ALA A 131 2.36 2.61 3.21
CA ALA A 131 1.11 1.94 2.87
C ALA A 131 0.93 0.64 3.66
N TYR A 132 2.02 -0.08 3.92
CA TYR A 132 1.98 -1.38 4.60
C TYR A 132 1.55 -1.22 6.06
N ALA A 133 2.11 -0.22 6.75
CA ALA A 133 1.70 0.10 8.12
C ALA A 133 0.26 0.59 8.18
N SER A 134 -0.18 1.41 7.22
CA SER A 134 -1.57 1.89 7.15
C SER A 134 -2.57 0.74 7.00
N ILE A 135 -2.26 -0.22 6.13
CA ILE A 135 -3.04 -1.47 5.98
C ILE A 135 -3.03 -2.28 7.27
N ALA A 136 -1.88 -2.43 7.93
CA ALA A 136 -1.77 -3.19 9.16
C ALA A 136 -2.56 -2.56 10.33
N ILE A 137 -2.52 -1.24 10.46
CA ILE A 137 -3.29 -0.50 11.45
C ILE A 137 -4.77 -0.61 11.12
N GLY A 138 -5.18 -0.37 9.88
CA GLY A 138 -6.60 -0.45 9.50
C GLY A 138 -7.18 -1.85 9.67
N HIS A 139 -6.40 -2.89 9.38
CA HIS A 139 -6.72 -4.28 9.69
C HIS A 139 -6.91 -4.48 11.20
N SER A 140 -5.92 -4.08 11.99
CA SER A 140 -5.92 -4.21 13.44
C SER A 140 -7.12 -3.51 14.08
N LEU A 141 -7.42 -2.29 13.64
CA LEU A 141 -8.57 -1.52 14.14
C LEU A 141 -9.92 -2.09 13.68
N GLY A 142 -9.93 -3.15 12.88
CA GLY A 142 -11.15 -3.84 12.44
C GLY A 142 -11.94 -3.05 11.40
N PHE A 143 -11.31 -2.13 10.69
CA PHE A 143 -11.95 -1.40 9.61
C PHE A 143 -12.23 -2.31 8.41
N ARG A 144 -13.24 -1.94 7.60
CA ARG A 144 -13.60 -2.71 6.41
C ARG A 144 -12.41 -2.73 5.43
N PRO A 145 -12.03 -3.90 4.89
CA PRO A 145 -10.87 -4.04 4.00
C PRO A 145 -10.89 -3.05 2.83
N SER A 146 -12.05 -2.89 2.18
CA SER A 146 -12.21 -1.98 1.04
C SER A 146 -12.02 -0.52 1.42
N SER A 147 -12.54 -0.09 2.58
CA SER A 147 -12.40 1.30 3.05
C SER A 147 -10.95 1.61 3.39
N THR A 148 -10.27 0.70 4.10
CA THR A 148 -8.86 0.83 4.42
C THR A 148 -8.01 0.88 3.16
N PHE A 149 -8.27 0.00 2.20
CA PHE A 149 -7.55 -0.02 0.93
C PHE A 149 -7.67 1.31 0.17
N TRP A 150 -8.90 1.82 0.00
CA TRP A 150 -9.12 3.08 -0.72
C TRP A 150 -8.51 4.29 -0.01
N ALA A 151 -8.56 4.31 1.32
CA ALA A 151 -7.93 5.38 2.08
C ALA A 151 -6.40 5.30 1.99
N THR A 152 -5.81 4.11 2.12
CA THR A 152 -4.36 3.91 1.92
C THR A 152 -3.94 4.30 0.50
N PHE A 153 -4.73 3.93 -0.51
CA PHE A 153 -4.47 4.32 -1.89
C PHE A 153 -4.54 5.83 -2.08
N ALA A 154 -5.60 6.49 -1.61
CA ALA A 154 -5.71 7.94 -1.67
C ALA A 154 -4.56 8.64 -0.94
N ALA A 155 -4.15 8.09 0.21
CA ALA A 155 -3.03 8.59 0.99
C ALA A 155 -1.69 8.44 0.25
N MET A 156 -1.46 7.31 -0.42
CA MET A 156 -0.28 7.11 -1.28
C MET A 156 -0.26 8.08 -2.45
N VAL A 157 -1.37 8.22 -3.17
CA VAL A 157 -1.48 9.17 -4.28
C VAL A 157 -1.18 10.58 -3.80
N TRP A 158 -1.83 11.02 -2.72
CA TRP A 158 -1.59 12.33 -2.11
C TRP A 158 -0.11 12.50 -1.72
N SER A 159 0.45 11.54 -1.00
CA SER A 159 1.82 11.61 -0.50
C SER A 159 2.84 11.64 -1.62
N VAL A 160 2.67 10.79 -2.63
CA VAL A 160 3.60 10.72 -3.76
C VAL A 160 3.49 12.01 -4.58
N VAL A 161 2.29 12.48 -4.91
CA VAL A 161 2.11 13.76 -5.60
C VAL A 161 2.72 14.91 -4.81
N ALA A 162 2.48 14.98 -3.49
CA ALA A 162 3.05 16.00 -2.63
C ALA A 162 4.59 15.94 -2.59
N ILE A 163 5.21 14.76 -2.66
CA ILE A 163 6.68 14.63 -2.67
C ILE A 163 7.24 14.97 -4.06
N THR A 164 6.64 14.44 -5.12
CA THR A 164 7.12 14.61 -6.49
C THR A 164 6.95 16.04 -7.00
N TYR A 165 5.90 16.75 -6.56
CA TYR A 165 5.61 18.13 -6.96
C TYR A 165 5.82 19.18 -5.86
N GLY A 166 5.92 18.78 -4.59
CA GLY A 166 6.08 19.71 -3.48
C GLY A 166 7.36 20.54 -3.58
N GLY A 167 8.44 19.97 -4.13
CA GLY A 167 9.68 20.72 -4.39
C GLY A 167 9.50 21.89 -5.35
N ASP A 168 8.72 21.71 -6.42
CA ASP A 168 8.41 22.76 -7.41
C ASP A 168 7.51 23.85 -6.81
N TRP A 169 6.53 23.46 -6.00
CA TRP A 169 5.68 24.38 -5.25
C TRP A 169 6.46 25.22 -4.23
N VAL A 170 7.38 24.59 -3.50
CA VAL A 170 8.24 25.27 -2.52
C VAL A 170 9.21 26.21 -3.24
N ALA A 171 9.80 25.80 -4.36
CA ALA A 171 10.67 26.66 -5.16
C ALA A 171 9.96 27.94 -5.61
N HIS A 172 8.70 27.87 -6.05
CA HIS A 172 7.92 29.05 -6.45
C HIS A 172 7.47 29.94 -5.28
N LEU A 173 7.45 29.42 -4.05
CA LEU A 173 7.13 30.18 -2.83
C LEU A 173 8.33 31.02 -2.33
N PHE A 174 9.56 30.55 -2.54
CA PHE A 174 10.78 31.24 -2.12
C PHE A 174 11.43 32.13 -3.20
N VAL A 175 10.97 32.04 -4.46
CA VAL A 175 11.45 32.86 -5.59
C VAL A 175 10.54 34.09 -5.83
N ARG A 176 9.72 34.48 -4.86
CA ARG A 176 8.98 35.75 -4.87
C ARG A 176 9.61 36.78 -3.94
#